data_AF-A0A8T2TYE5-F1
#
_entry.id   AF-A0A8T2TYE5-F1
#
_cell.length_a   1.000
_cell.length_b   1.000
_cell.length_c   1.000
_cell.angle_alpha   90.00
_cell.angle_beta   90.00
_cell.angle_gamma   90.00
#
_symmetry.space_group_name_H-M   'P 1'
#
loop_
_entity.id
_entity.type
_entity.pdbx_description
1 polymer ?
#
loop_
_entity_poly.entity_id
_entity_poly.type
_entity_poly.pdbx_seq_one_letter_code
_entity_poly.pdbx_strand_id
1 'polypeptide(L)'
;MLDFLPKSLLKVNLSMCPKIRTLDANMEVLKDLRVLDISKCHRLRSLPKGIENLSSLQELNAEECECLEIIESLPQHLSKLNLRGCRQLKWLGASISMLTELTLLDVSECPHLNPLPVETTSIEF
;
A
#
# COMPACT_ATOMS: atom_id res chain seq x y z
N MET A 1 -9.41 14.03 7.94
CA MET A 1 -8.45 13.89 9.08
C MET A 1 -7.02 14.22 8.67
N LEU A 2 -6.62 13.98 7.42
CA LEU A 2 -5.26 14.25 6.92
C LEU A 2 -5.09 15.67 6.33
N ASP A 3 -6.16 16.44 6.18
CA ASP A 3 -6.16 17.79 5.56
C ASP A 3 -5.39 18.85 6.35
N PHE A 4 -5.15 18.56 7.64
CA PHE A 4 -4.36 19.41 8.53
C PHE A 4 -2.87 19.09 8.50
N LEU A 5 -2.48 18.02 7.80
CA LEU A 5 -1.07 17.64 7.70
C LEU A 5 -0.32 18.60 6.77
N PRO A 6 0.94 18.94 7.09
CA PRO A 6 1.75 19.73 6.18
C PRO A 6 1.94 18.98 4.87
N LYS A 7 1.72 19.68 3.74
CA LYS A 7 1.85 19.09 2.40
C LYS A 7 3.27 18.64 2.06
N SER A 8 4.26 19.17 2.79
CA SER A 8 5.68 18.84 2.69
C SER A 8 6.10 17.60 3.48
N LEU A 9 5.16 16.85 4.06
CA LEU A 9 5.50 15.60 4.74
C LEU A 9 6.09 14.59 3.77
N LEU A 10 7.28 14.10 4.13
CA LEU A 10 7.95 13.03 3.39
C LEU A 10 7.58 11.64 3.91
N LYS A 11 7.13 11.55 5.17
CA LYS A 11 6.80 10.28 5.83
C LYS A 11 5.54 10.43 6.68
N VAL A 12 4.65 9.45 6.59
CA VAL A 12 3.45 9.34 7.43
C VAL A 12 3.44 7.95 8.05
N ASN A 13 3.36 7.89 9.37
CA ASN A 13 3.22 6.65 10.12
C ASN A 13 1.85 6.64 10.81
N LEU A 14 1.02 5.69 10.39
CA LEU A 14 -0.29 5.36 10.90
C LEU A 14 -0.34 3.90 11.35
N SER A 15 0.82 3.30 11.63
CA SER A 15 0.93 1.92 12.08
C SER A 15 0.16 1.69 13.39
N MET A 16 -0.28 0.45 13.61
CA MET A 16 -0.97 0.02 14.83
C MET A 16 -2.20 0.87 15.17
N CYS A 17 -2.91 1.39 14.18
CA CYS A 17 -4.10 2.21 14.39
C CYS A 17 -5.38 1.37 14.28
N PRO A 18 -5.94 0.83 15.39
CA PRO A 18 -7.02 -0.16 15.36
C PRO A 18 -8.38 0.40 14.93
N LYS A 19 -8.51 1.73 14.81
CA LYS A 19 -9.73 2.42 14.39
C LYS A 19 -9.77 2.69 12.89
N ILE A 20 -8.63 2.62 12.20
CA ILE A 20 -8.56 2.88 10.77
C ILE A 20 -9.22 1.71 10.04
N ARG A 21 -10.35 2.01 9.39
CA ARG A 21 -11.07 1.10 8.49
C ARG A 21 -10.89 1.49 7.03
N THR A 22 -10.77 2.79 6.82
CA THR A 22 -10.51 3.47 5.57
C THR A 22 -9.53 4.60 5.87
N LEU A 23 -8.70 4.97 4.90
CA LEU A 23 -7.94 6.21 4.92
C LEU A 23 -8.66 7.21 4.01
N ASP A 24 -8.77 8.46 4.45
CA ASP A 24 -9.50 9.50 3.73
C ASP A 24 -8.92 9.70 2.31
N ALA A 25 -9.78 9.98 1.33
CA ALA A 25 -9.39 10.20 -0.07
C ALA A 25 -8.42 11.39 -0.26
N ASN A 26 -8.31 12.30 0.70
CA ASN A 26 -7.49 13.50 0.56
C ASN A 26 -5.98 13.26 0.75
N MET A 27 -5.49 12.02 0.78
CA MET A 27 -4.05 11.75 0.80
C MET A 27 -3.33 12.34 -0.41
N GLU A 28 -4.03 12.51 -1.53
CA GLU A 28 -3.51 13.12 -2.76
C GLU A 28 -2.94 14.54 -2.57
N VAL A 29 -3.23 15.22 -1.45
CA VAL A 29 -2.63 16.52 -1.13
C VAL A 29 -1.18 16.42 -0.67
N LEU A 30 -0.74 15.24 -0.23
CA LEU A 30 0.61 14.96 0.25
C LEU A 30 1.54 14.62 -0.92
N LYS A 31 1.74 15.58 -1.83
CA LYS A 31 2.48 15.39 -3.09
C LYS A 31 3.95 15.00 -2.89
N ASP A 32 4.54 15.33 -1.76
CA ASP A 32 5.93 15.02 -1.44
C ASP A 32 6.10 13.73 -0.61
N LEU A 33 5.00 13.04 -0.29
CA LEU A 33 5.04 11.85 0.56
C LEU A 33 5.80 10.72 -0.12
N ARG A 34 6.83 10.22 0.55
CA ARG A 34 7.68 9.13 0.07
C ARG A 34 7.46 7.82 0.80
N VAL A 35 7.09 7.88 2.08
CA VAL A 35 6.88 6.69 2.91
C VAL A 35 5.52 6.77 3.59
N LEU A 36 4.72 5.73 3.40
CA LEU A 36 3.46 5.53 4.10
C LEU A 36 3.50 4.20 4.85
N ASP A 37 3.46 4.27 6.18
CA ASP A 37 3.36 3.09 7.03
C ASP A 37 1.95 3.02 7.64
N ILE A 38 1.20 1.99 7.26
CA ILE A 38 -0.15 1.68 7.75
C ILE A 38 -0.18 0.26 8.34
N SER A 39 0.99 -0.31 8.67
CA SER A 39 1.12 -1.67 9.20
C SER A 39 0.27 -1.87 10.46
N LYS A 40 -0.19 -3.11 10.69
CA LYS A 40 -0.97 -3.51 11.87
C LYS A 40 -2.29 -2.73 12.03
N CYS A 41 -2.79 -2.13 10.94
CA CYS A 41 -4.14 -1.58 10.89
C CYS A 41 -5.13 -2.72 10.60
N HIS A 42 -5.34 -3.61 11.58
CA HIS A 42 -6.08 -4.87 11.39
C HIS A 42 -7.53 -4.72 10.92
N ARG A 43 -8.12 -3.51 10.98
CA ARG A 43 -9.49 -3.23 10.51
C ARG A 43 -9.55 -2.56 9.13
N LEU A 44 -8.41 -2.22 8.53
CA LEU A 44 -8.33 -1.62 7.21
C LEU A 44 -8.79 -2.63 6.16
N ARG A 45 -9.76 -2.27 5.34
CA ARG A 45 -10.33 -3.16 4.31
C ARG A 45 -9.86 -2.87 2.90
N SER A 46 -9.44 -1.63 2.66
CA SER A 46 -8.95 -1.13 1.38
C SER A 46 -7.94 -0.02 1.61
N LEU A 47 -7.04 0.19 0.66
CA LEU A 47 -6.20 1.38 0.62
C LEU A 47 -7.06 2.65 0.43
N PRO A 48 -6.55 3.84 0.77
CA PRO A 48 -7.22 5.11 0.49
C PRO A 48 -7.51 5.25 -0.99
N LYS A 49 -8.68 5.80 -1.32
CA LYS A 49 -8.99 6.18 -2.71
C LYS A 49 -7.98 7.23 -3.18
N GLY A 50 -7.49 7.11 -4.41
CA GLY A 50 -6.51 8.05 -4.97
C GLY A 50 -5.09 7.80 -4.46
N ILE A 51 -4.80 6.64 -3.86
CA ILE A 51 -3.42 6.29 -3.46
C ILE A 51 -2.49 6.27 -4.67
N GLU A 52 -2.99 5.90 -5.86
CA GLU A 52 -2.27 5.97 -7.13
C GLU A 52 -1.79 7.38 -7.49
N ASN A 53 -2.43 8.43 -6.95
CA ASN A 53 -2.08 9.84 -7.18
C ASN A 53 -0.94 10.33 -6.27
N LEU A 54 -0.43 9.49 -5.36
CA LEU A 54 0.75 9.79 -4.56
C LEU A 54 2.03 9.58 -5.38
N SER A 55 2.25 10.46 -6.35
CA SER A 55 3.33 10.33 -7.36
C SER A 55 4.74 10.26 -6.77
N SER A 56 4.96 10.73 -5.54
CA SER A 56 6.27 10.65 -4.88
C SER A 56 6.42 9.44 -3.96
N LEU A 57 5.38 8.61 -3.80
CA LEU A 57 5.39 7.51 -2.85
C LEU A 57 6.28 6.38 -3.35
N GLN A 58 7.31 6.07 -2.56
CA GLN A 58 8.33 5.08 -2.87
C GLN A 58 8.21 3.83 -2.00
N GLU A 59 7.67 3.97 -0.78
CA GLU A 59 7.54 2.87 0.17
C GLU A 59 6.13 2.85 0.78
N LEU A 60 5.44 1.72 0.66
CA LEU A 60 4.17 1.44 1.30
C LEU A 60 4.31 0.19 2.17
N ASN A 61 4.16 0.37 3.49
CA ASN A 61 4.09 -0.74 4.43
C ASN A 61 2.65 -0.94 4.91
N ALA A 62 2.03 -2.06 4.55
CA ALA A 62 0.72 -2.50 5.04
C ALA A 62 0.78 -3.89 5.68
N GLU A 63 1.95 -4.29 6.19
CA GLU A 63 2.15 -5.52 6.96
C GLU A 63 1.05 -5.73 8.01
N GLU A 64 0.57 -6.96 8.16
CA GLU A 64 -0.45 -7.36 9.14
C GLU A 64 -1.77 -6.55 9.06
N CYS A 65 -2.10 -5.97 7.89
CA CYS A 65 -3.44 -5.44 7.63
C CYS A 65 -4.42 -6.59 7.33
N GLU A 66 -4.75 -7.38 8.35
CA GLU A 66 -5.44 -8.68 8.20
C GLU A 66 -6.79 -8.61 7.49
N CYS A 67 -7.51 -7.48 7.57
CA CYS A 67 -8.80 -7.29 6.88
C CYS A 67 -8.68 -6.72 5.46
N LEU A 68 -7.48 -6.44 4.96
CA LEU A 68 -7.27 -5.88 3.62
C LEU A 68 -7.58 -6.95 2.58
N GLU A 69 -8.57 -6.71 1.71
CA GLU A 69 -9.06 -7.74 0.78
C GLU A 69 -8.61 -7.53 -0.66
N ILE A 70 -8.58 -6.26 -1.08
CA ILE A 70 -8.39 -5.86 -2.48
C ILE A 70 -7.54 -4.60 -2.52
N ILE A 71 -6.54 -4.60 -3.41
CA ILE A 71 -5.76 -3.41 -3.79
C ILE A 71 -5.99 -3.17 -5.27
N GLU A 72 -6.69 -2.10 -5.63
CA GLU A 72 -7.05 -1.84 -7.03
C GLU A 72 -5.95 -1.19 -7.85
N SER A 73 -5.25 -0.26 -7.22
CA SER A 73 -4.26 0.60 -7.83
C SER A 73 -3.14 0.86 -6.82
N LEU A 74 -1.96 1.14 -7.36
CA LEU A 74 -0.77 1.49 -6.58
C LEU A 74 -0.10 2.72 -7.22
N PRO A 75 0.64 3.53 -6.45
CA PRO A 75 1.43 4.62 -7.00
C PRO A 75 2.50 4.10 -7.98
N GLN A 76 2.68 4.81 -9.10
CA GLN A 76 3.56 4.38 -10.20
C GLN A 76 5.04 4.23 -9.79
N HIS A 77 5.53 5.07 -8.89
CA HIS A 77 6.94 5.13 -8.47
C HIS A 77 7.24 4.32 -7.20
N LEU A 78 6.37 3.35 -6.87
CA LEU A 78 6.55 2.53 -5.69
C LEU A 78 7.72 1.57 -5.90
N SER A 79 8.71 1.66 -5.01
CA SER A 79 9.91 0.82 -5.02
C SER A 79 9.87 -0.32 -4.02
N LYS A 80 9.05 -0.19 -2.96
CA LYS A 80 8.87 -1.21 -1.93
C LYS A 80 7.40 -1.30 -1.52
N LEU A 81 6.88 -2.52 -1.56
CA LEU A 81 5.54 -2.85 -1.12
C LEU A 81 5.60 -4.03 -0.15
N ASN A 82 5.27 -3.77 1.11
CA ASN A 82 5.14 -4.82 2.12
C ASN A 82 3.66 -5.07 2.44
N LEU A 83 3.18 -6.25 2.08
CA LEU A 83 1.83 -6.76 2.32
C LEU A 83 1.85 -8.03 3.18
N ARG A 84 2.99 -8.35 3.81
CA ARG A 84 3.16 -9.55 4.63
C ARG A 84 2.02 -9.72 5.63
N GLY A 85 1.46 -10.92 5.72
CA GLY A 85 0.43 -11.23 6.70
C GLY A 85 -0.91 -10.55 6.45
N CYS A 86 -1.17 -10.01 5.24
CA CYS A 86 -2.50 -9.56 4.84
C CYS A 86 -3.39 -10.77 4.53
N ARG A 87 -3.85 -11.44 5.58
CA ARG A 87 -4.48 -12.76 5.50
C ARG A 87 -5.72 -12.84 4.60
N GLN A 88 -6.48 -11.75 4.49
CA GLN A 88 -7.68 -11.68 3.66
C GLN A 88 -7.44 -11.14 2.25
N LEU A 89 -6.19 -10.80 1.89
CA LEU A 89 -5.86 -10.25 0.59
C LEU A 89 -6.09 -11.29 -0.50
N LYS A 90 -7.02 -11.01 -1.40
CA LYS A 90 -7.40 -11.88 -2.52
C LYS A 90 -6.86 -11.37 -3.84
N TRP A 91 -6.83 -10.04 -4.00
CA TRP A 91 -6.49 -9.41 -5.26
C TRP A 91 -5.52 -8.26 -5.07
N LEU A 92 -4.39 -8.37 -5.77
CA LEU A 92 -3.43 -7.30 -5.97
C LEU A 92 -3.54 -6.86 -7.44
N GLY A 93 -3.94 -5.61 -7.65
CA GLY A 93 -4.39 -5.11 -8.93
C GLY A 93 -3.36 -5.20 -10.06
N ALA A 94 -3.85 -5.16 -11.30
CA ALA A 94 -3.02 -5.26 -12.50
C ALA A 94 -1.93 -4.17 -12.58
N SER A 95 -2.07 -3.05 -11.86
CA SER A 95 -1.03 -2.02 -11.79
C SER A 95 0.30 -2.56 -11.26
N ILE A 96 0.32 -3.68 -10.52
CA ILE A 96 1.56 -4.29 -10.01
C ILE A 96 2.55 -4.63 -11.13
N SER A 97 2.07 -5.05 -12.31
CA SER A 97 2.95 -5.35 -13.47
C SER A 97 3.48 -4.08 -14.15
N MET A 98 2.92 -2.91 -13.82
CA MET A 98 3.37 -1.62 -14.35
C MET A 98 4.37 -0.91 -13.43
N LEU A 99 4.64 -1.44 -12.24
CA LEU A 99 5.58 -0.83 -11.28
C LEU A 99 7.02 -1.16 -11.65
N THR A 100 7.58 -0.42 -12.60
CA THR A 100 8.93 -0.63 -13.13
C THR A 100 10.04 -0.36 -12.12
N GLU A 101 9.74 0.35 -11.04
CA GLU A 101 10.69 0.69 -9.96
C GLU A 101 10.61 -0.26 -8.77
N LEU A 102 9.68 -1.23 -8.78
CA LEU A 102 9.45 -2.13 -7.66
C LEU A 102 10.63 -3.10 -7.51
N THR A 103 11.34 -2.95 -6.40
CA THR A 103 12.51 -3.78 -6.03
C THR A 103 12.19 -4.79 -4.93
N LEU A 104 11.10 -4.55 -4.18
CA LEU A 104 10.67 -5.41 -3.08
C LEU A 104 9.15 -5.53 -3.08
N LEU A 105 8.67 -6.77 -3.11
CA LEU A 105 7.27 -7.14 -2.91
C LEU A 105 7.20 -8.28 -1.90
N ASP A 106 6.79 -7.98 -0.67
CA ASP A 106 6.54 -9.01 0.32
C ASP A 106 5.04 -9.31 0.38
N VAL A 107 4.65 -10.49 -0.09
CA VAL A 107 3.29 -11.04 0.01
C VAL A 107 3.30 -12.35 0.79
N SER A 108 4.33 -12.58 1.60
CA SER A 108 4.41 -13.75 2.48
C SER A 108 3.24 -13.75 3.48
N GLU A 109 2.80 -14.94 3.90
CA GLU A 109 1.67 -15.10 4.82
C GLU A 109 0.32 -14.52 4.30
N CYS A 110 0.15 -14.42 2.97
CA CYS A 110 -1.12 -14.08 2.29
C CYS A 110 -1.75 -15.32 1.62
N PRO A 111 -2.42 -16.22 2.36
CA PRO A 111 -2.84 -17.54 1.88
C PRO A 111 -3.96 -17.51 0.82
N HIS A 112 -4.65 -16.38 0.67
CA HIS A 112 -5.78 -16.20 -0.25
C HIS A 112 -5.43 -15.37 -1.49
N LEU A 113 -4.18 -14.91 -1.62
CA LEU A 113 -3.76 -14.06 -2.72
C LEU A 113 -3.74 -14.86 -4.03
N ASN A 114 -4.45 -14.37 -5.03
CA ASN A 114 -4.38 -14.93 -6.37
C ASN A 114 -2.95 -14.82 -6.93
N PRO A 115 -2.52 -15.76 -7.79
CA PRO A 115 -1.22 -15.69 -8.44
C PRO A 115 -0.98 -14.31 -9.08
N LEU A 116 0.19 -13.76 -8.84
CA LEU A 116 0.61 -12.51 -9.45
C LEU A 116 0.71 -12.67 -10.98
N PRO A 117 0.48 -11.60 -11.76
CA PRO A 117 0.69 -11.65 -13.20
C PRO A 117 2.14 -12.04 -13.53
N VAL A 118 2.32 -12.92 -14.52
CA VAL A 118 3.57 -13.65 -14.84
C VAL A 118 4.79 -12.75 -15.17
N GLU A 119 4.59 -11.44 -15.31
CA GLU A 119 5.64 -10.45 -15.61
C GLU A 119 6.34 -9.87 -14.36
N THR A 120 5.97 -10.27 -13.14
CA THR A 120 6.62 -9.79 -11.90
C THR A 120 7.98 -10.46 -11.60
N THR A 121 8.62 -11.08 -12.57
CA THR A 121 9.78 -11.99 -12.42
C THR A 121 11.11 -11.34 -12.01
N SER A 122 11.14 -10.02 -11.83
CA SER A 122 12.35 -9.29 -11.38
C SER A 122 12.40 -9.01 -9.87
N ILE A 123 11.44 -9.50 -9.09
CA ILE A 123 11.34 -9.17 -7.66
C ILE A 123 11.86 -10.34 -6.82
N GLU A 124 12.83 -10.05 -5.94
CA GLU A 124 13.28 -11.02 -4.94
C GLU A 124 12.18 -11.19 -3.87
N PHE A 125 11.76 -12.43 -3.64
CA PHE A 125 10.75 -12.83 -2.63
C PHE A 125 11.39 -13.22 -1.30
#